data_AF-A0A957C1Y1-F1
#
_entry.id   AF-A0A957C1Y1-F1
#
_cell.length_a   1.000
_cell.length_b   1.000
_cell.length_c   1.000
_cell.angle_alpha   90.00
_cell.angle_beta   90.00
_cell.angle_gamma   90.00
#
_symmetry.space_group_name_H-M   'P 1'
#
loop_
_entity.id
_entity.type
_entity.pdbx_description
1 polymer ?
#
loop_
_entity_poly.entity_id
_entity_poly.type
_entity_poly.pdbx_seq_one_letter_code
_entity_poly.pdbx_strand_id
1 'polypeptide(L)'
;LIHGLLLMFDDYFTYTLADILVPFTGPYRPEVVGLGTLSFWLLLIISLSFPLKKWLGHKNWKLLHYASYLAFGMVTVHGLFSGTDGGLLGFRLLIALGVGIVLLLLGLRMKKDNAKPAKATRSASSRRARS
;
A
#
# COMPACT_ATOMS: atom_id res chain seq x y z
N LEU A 1 4.00 13.28 1.35
CA LEU A 1 5.31 13.98 1.19
C LEU A 1 5.41 15.16 2.13
N ILE A 2 4.45 16.10 2.10
CA ILE A 2 4.47 17.33 2.91
C ILE A 2 4.53 17.06 4.44
N HIS A 3 3.82 16.05 4.95
CA HIS A 3 3.81 15.72 6.39
C HIS A 3 5.20 15.36 6.97
N GLY A 4 6.02 14.58 6.26
CA GLY A 4 7.38 14.23 6.70
C GLY A 4 8.37 15.39 6.58
N LEU A 5 8.15 16.29 5.62
CA LEU A 5 8.96 17.50 5.47
C LEU A 5 8.70 18.50 6.61
N LEU A 6 7.45 18.61 7.07
CA LEU A 6 7.07 19.49 8.18
C LEU A 6 7.70 19.06 9.52
N LEU A 7 7.96 17.76 9.73
CA LEU A 7 8.69 17.25 10.90
C LEU A 7 10.16 17.68 10.95
N MET A 8 10.78 18.03 9.81
CA MET A 8 12.15 18.57 9.78
C MET A 8 12.25 20.02 10.25
N PHE A 9 11.11 20.73 10.32
CA PHE A 9 11.02 22.12 10.78
C PHE A 9 10.41 22.22 12.18
N ASP A 10 10.25 21.10 12.89
CA ASP A 10 9.83 21.08 14.29
C ASP A 10 11.06 21.19 15.20
N ASP A 11 11.14 22.28 15.98
CA ASP A 11 12.23 22.58 16.91
C ASP A 11 12.24 21.68 18.17
N TYR A 12 11.30 20.73 18.31
CA TYR A 12 11.20 19.86 19.50
C TYR A 12 12.14 18.65 19.49
N PHE A 13 12.54 18.12 18.33
CA PHE A 13 13.47 16.97 18.24
C PHE A 13 14.39 17.12 17.03
N THR A 14 15.70 17.18 17.25
CA THR A 14 16.73 17.23 16.20
C THR A 14 16.82 15.88 15.46
N TYR A 15 15.95 15.68 14.48
CA TYR A 15 16.05 14.56 13.55
C TYR A 15 17.17 14.79 12.55
N THR A 16 18.07 13.82 12.38
CA THR A 16 19.05 13.84 11.29
C THR A 16 18.42 13.27 10.01
N LEU A 17 18.96 13.62 8.82
CA LEU A 17 18.49 13.02 7.56
C LEU A 17 18.56 11.48 7.57
N ALA A 18 19.52 10.91 8.29
CA ALA A 18 19.68 9.46 8.42
C ALA A 18 18.50 8.82 9.19
N ASP A 19 17.97 9.49 10.20
CA ASP A 19 16.85 8.99 11.03
C ASP A 19 15.51 8.97 10.30
N ILE A 20 15.39 9.78 9.25
CA ILE A 20 14.20 9.84 8.39
C ILE A 20 14.30 8.78 7.28
N LEU A 21 15.50 8.53 6.78
CA LEU A 21 15.74 7.65 5.63
C LEU A 21 15.92 6.18 6.02
N VAL A 22 16.49 5.90 7.20
CA VAL A 22 16.69 4.55 7.71
C VAL A 22 15.57 4.23 8.71
N PRO A 23 14.74 3.19 8.45
CA PRO A 23 13.66 2.85 9.37
C PRO A 23 14.24 2.33 10.70
N PHE A 24 13.55 2.64 11.79
CA PHE A 24 13.83 2.17 13.16
C PHE A 24 15.08 2.75 13.86
N THR A 25 15.71 3.80 13.33
CA THR A 25 16.93 4.39 13.96
C THR A 25 16.67 5.64 14.81
N GLY A 26 15.49 6.27 14.66
CA GLY A 26 15.18 7.52 15.35
C GLY A 26 14.94 7.39 16.86
N PRO A 27 15.20 8.46 17.65
CA PRO A 27 15.11 8.45 19.12
C PRO A 27 13.67 8.44 19.67
N TYR A 28 12.66 8.70 18.85
CA TYR A 28 11.26 8.80 19.28
C TYR A 28 10.38 7.77 18.55
N ARG A 29 9.76 6.86 19.31
CA ARG A 29 8.86 5.77 18.84
C ARG A 29 9.32 5.13 17.51
N PRO A 30 10.54 4.55 17.48
CA PRO A 30 11.19 4.06 16.25
C PRO A 30 10.35 3.03 15.49
N GLU A 31 9.48 2.30 16.19
CA GLU A 31 8.64 1.24 15.62
C GLU A 31 7.53 1.81 14.74
N VAL A 32 6.88 2.88 15.20
CA VAL A 32 5.80 3.55 14.46
C VAL A 32 6.39 4.43 13.36
N VAL A 33 7.48 5.16 13.64
CA VAL A 33 8.17 6.01 12.66
C VAL A 33 8.80 5.16 11.55
N GLY A 34 9.45 4.05 11.89
CA GLY A 34 10.03 3.10 10.94
C GLY A 34 9.01 2.48 9.98
N LEU A 35 7.79 2.18 10.46
CA LEU A 35 6.68 1.77 9.59
C LEU A 35 6.28 2.87 8.59
N GLY A 36 6.32 4.13 9.00
CA GLY A 36 6.10 5.29 8.12
C GLY A 36 7.16 5.40 7.03
N THR A 37 8.44 5.31 7.40
CA THR A 37 9.57 5.33 6.46
C THR A 37 9.53 4.15 5.47
N LEU A 38 9.24 2.95 5.95
CA LEU A 38 9.11 1.76 5.10
C LEU A 38 7.96 1.92 4.09
N SER A 39 6.81 2.39 4.58
CA SER A 39 5.65 2.70 3.73
C SER A 39 5.97 3.74 2.67
N PHE A 40 6.71 4.78 3.05
CA PHE A 40 7.14 5.84 2.15
C PHE A 40 7.99 5.29 1.00
N TRP A 41 8.99 4.46 1.30
CA TRP A 41 9.81 3.82 0.27
C TRP A 41 8.99 2.92 -0.66
N LEU A 42 8.08 2.11 -0.10
CA LEU A 42 7.16 1.29 -0.88
C LEU A 42 6.29 2.12 -1.83
N LEU A 43 5.66 3.19 -1.32
CA LEU A 43 4.85 4.09 -2.14
C LEU A 43 5.67 4.81 -3.21
N LEU A 44 6.90 5.19 -2.90
CA LEU A 44 7.81 5.81 -3.85
C LEU A 44 8.17 4.84 -4.99
N ILE A 45 8.55 3.61 -4.66
CA ILE A 45 8.87 2.55 -5.64
C ILE A 45 7.65 2.28 -6.53
N ILE A 46 6.47 2.13 -5.92
CA ILE A 46 5.21 1.90 -6.65
C ILE A 46 4.91 3.10 -7.56
N SER A 47 5.04 4.33 -7.07
CA SER A 47 4.77 5.56 -7.83
C SER A 47 5.71 5.70 -9.04
N LEU A 48 6.99 5.42 -8.85
CA LEU A 48 7.99 5.44 -9.92
C LEU A 48 7.83 4.29 -10.91
N SER A 49 7.16 3.19 -10.52
CA SER A 49 6.89 2.07 -11.41
C SER A 49 5.75 2.31 -12.41
N PHE A 50 4.86 3.30 -12.18
CA PHE A 50 3.76 3.63 -13.08
C PHE A 50 4.19 3.93 -14.54
N PRO A 51 5.18 4.81 -14.80
CA PRO A 51 5.66 5.04 -16.16
C PRO A 51 6.32 3.81 -16.78
N LEU A 52 6.95 2.97 -15.95
CA LEU A 52 7.63 1.75 -16.38
C LEU A 52 6.69 0.55 -16.57
N LYS A 53 5.40 0.69 -16.26
CA LYS A 53 4.38 -0.36 -16.41
C LYS A 53 4.41 -1.06 -17.77
N LYS A 54 4.68 -0.30 -18.85
CA LYS A 54 4.76 -0.85 -20.21
C LYS A 54 5.90 -1.87 -20.39
N TRP A 55 6.95 -1.75 -19.59
CA TRP A 55 8.17 -2.58 -19.64
C TRP A 55 8.18 -3.71 -18.61
N LEU A 56 7.51 -3.53 -17.47
CA LEU A 56 7.52 -4.49 -16.35
C LEU A 56 6.75 -5.80 -16.60
N GLY A 57 5.97 -5.89 -17.68
CA GLY A 57 5.16 -7.08 -17.96
C GLY A 57 4.03 -7.31 -16.94
N HIS A 58 3.08 -8.19 -17.27
CA HIS A 58 1.85 -8.32 -16.49
C HIS A 58 2.08 -8.89 -15.07
N LYS A 59 3.06 -9.80 -14.90
CA LYS A 59 3.33 -10.46 -13.61
C LYS A 59 3.93 -9.49 -12.59
N ASN A 60 4.97 -8.73 -12.95
CA ASN A 60 5.62 -7.81 -12.01
C ASN A 60 4.72 -6.62 -11.70
N TRP A 61 3.94 -6.14 -12.69
CA TRP A 61 2.93 -5.13 -12.44
C TRP A 61 1.88 -5.61 -11.42
N LYS A 62 1.45 -6.88 -11.49
CA LYS A 62 0.51 -7.45 -10.51
C LYS A 62 1.14 -7.55 -9.12
N LEU A 63 2.42 -7.92 -9.02
CA LEU A 63 3.14 -7.98 -7.75
C LEU A 63 3.27 -6.59 -7.11
N LEU A 64 3.66 -5.57 -7.88
CA LEU A 64 3.73 -4.18 -7.42
C LEU A 64 2.35 -3.64 -7.00
N HIS A 65 1.30 -4.00 -7.75
CA HIS A 65 -0.07 -3.67 -7.36
C HIS A 65 -0.42 -4.31 -6.01
N TYR A 66 -0.02 -5.55 -5.73
CA TYR A 66 -0.25 -6.15 -4.41
C TYR A 66 0.59 -5.51 -3.30
N ALA A 67 1.83 -5.11 -3.60
CA ALA A 67 2.67 -4.37 -2.66
C ALA A 67 2.03 -3.04 -2.22
N SER A 68 1.18 -2.42 -3.06
CA SER A 68 0.44 -1.22 -2.68
C SER A 68 -0.56 -1.44 -1.53
N TYR A 69 -1.16 -2.64 -1.42
CA TYR A 69 -2.02 -2.96 -0.29
C TYR A 69 -1.22 -3.12 1.01
N LEU A 70 -0.01 -3.66 0.93
CA LEU A 70 0.89 -3.74 2.07
C LEU A 70 1.31 -2.34 2.54
N ALA A 71 1.69 -1.47 1.60
CA ALA A 71 2.03 -0.08 1.87
C ALA A 71 0.85 0.67 2.52
N PHE A 72 -0.37 0.48 2.02
CA PHE A 72 -1.58 1.04 2.61
C PHE A 72 -1.79 0.59 4.06
N GLY A 73 -1.60 -0.71 4.35
CA GLY A 73 -1.68 -1.23 5.71
C GLY A 73 -0.66 -0.60 6.65
N MET A 74 0.60 -0.50 6.21
CA MET A 74 1.67 0.11 7.02
C MET A 74 1.44 1.61 7.27
N VAL A 75 0.98 2.38 6.26
CA VAL A 75 0.58 3.79 6.45
C VAL A 75 -0.60 3.92 7.41
N THR A 76 -1.57 3.01 7.31
CA THR A 76 -2.75 3.03 8.20
C THR A 76 -2.35 2.81 9.66
N VAL A 77 -1.47 1.83 9.91
CA VAL A 77 -0.91 1.59 11.24
C VAL A 77 -0.11 2.81 11.71
N HIS A 78 0.78 3.35 10.86
CA HIS A 78 1.53 4.56 11.18
C HIS A 78 0.61 5.74 11.55
N GLY A 79 -0.44 6.00 10.77
CA GLY A 79 -1.39 7.08 11.05
C GLY A 79 -2.22 6.86 12.32
N LEU A 80 -2.58 5.60 12.62
CA LEU A 80 -3.36 5.27 13.82
C LEU A 80 -2.54 5.41 15.11
N PHE A 81 -1.23 5.14 15.05
CA PHE A 81 -0.34 5.09 16.22
C PHE A 81 0.65 6.27 16.33
N SER A 82 0.79 7.13 15.31
CA SER A 82 1.77 8.25 15.33
C SER A 82 1.30 9.49 16.09
N GLY A 83 0.00 9.66 16.34
CA GLY A 83 -0.53 10.92 16.89
C GLY A 83 -1.65 10.77 17.93
N THR A 84 -1.92 11.88 18.62
CA THR A 84 -3.01 12.04 19.61
C THR A 84 -4.40 11.86 19.01
N ASP A 85 -4.52 12.02 17.68
CA ASP A 85 -5.77 11.88 16.93
C ASP A 85 -6.28 10.44 16.86
N GLY A 86 -5.45 9.45 17.21
CA GLY A 86 -5.86 8.05 17.35
C GLY A 86 -6.96 7.84 18.40
N GLY A 87 -7.20 8.79 19.30
CA GLY A 87 -8.32 8.77 20.25
C GLY A 87 -9.65 9.28 19.67
N LEU A 88 -9.64 10.03 18.57
CA LEU A 88 -10.81 10.68 18.02
C LEU A 88 -11.70 9.69 17.25
N LEU A 89 -12.97 9.60 17.65
CA LEU A 89 -13.93 8.69 17.03
C LEU A 89 -14.09 8.96 15.52
N GLY A 90 -14.12 10.23 15.12
CA GLY A 90 -14.22 10.63 13.71
C GLY A 90 -13.05 10.13 12.86
N PHE A 91 -11.82 10.23 13.38
CA PHE A 91 -10.63 9.73 12.71
C PHE A 91 -10.65 8.20 12.55
N ARG A 92 -11.06 7.47 13.59
CA ARG A 92 -11.21 6.01 13.55
C ARG A 92 -12.26 5.55 12.54
N LEU A 93 -13.40 6.25 12.46
CA LEU A 93 -14.45 5.94 11.49
C LEU A 93 -13.99 6.17 10.05
N LEU A 94 -13.24 7.25 9.79
CA LEU A 94 -12.66 7.53 8.47
C LEU A 94 -11.66 6.45 8.06
N ILE A 95 -10.75 6.04 8.96
CA ILE A 95 -9.83 4.92 8.71
C ILE A 95 -10.59 3.62 8.47
N ALA A 96 -11.56 3.28 9.33
CA ALA A 96 -12.33 2.05 9.21
C ALA A 96 -13.10 1.99 7.87
N LEU A 97 -13.69 3.10 7.44
CA LEU A 97 -14.35 3.21 6.15
C LEU A 97 -13.36 3.01 4.99
N GLY A 98 -12.20 3.69 5.04
CA GLY A 98 -11.15 3.56 4.02
C GLY A 98 -10.65 2.12 3.89
N VAL A 99 -10.32 1.48 5.01
CA VAL A 99 -9.91 0.07 5.06
C VAL A 99 -11.02 -0.84 4.53
N GLY A 100 -12.26 -0.61 4.95
CA GLY A 100 -13.43 -1.39 4.51
C GLY A 100 -13.63 -1.33 2.99
N ILE A 101 -13.53 -0.15 2.39
CA ILE A 101 -13.63 0.04 0.93
C ILE A 101 -12.50 -0.72 0.20
N VAL A 102 -11.27 -0.61 0.68
CA VAL A 102 -10.12 -1.30 0.08
C VAL A 102 -10.29 -2.82 0.13
N LEU A 103 -10.70 -3.37 1.28
CA LEU A 103 -10.96 -4.81 1.45
C LEU A 103 -12.13 -5.28 0.56
N LEU A 104 -13.20 -4.51 0.48
CA LEU A 104 -14.33 -4.82 -0.40
C LEU A 104 -13.90 -4.88 -1.86
N LEU A 105 -13.18 -3.87 -2.35
CA LEU A 105 -12.70 -3.81 -3.72
C LEU A 105 -11.70 -4.93 -4.02
N LEU A 106 -10.83 -5.26 -3.07
CA LEU A 106 -9.90 -6.38 -3.19
C LEU A 106 -10.65 -7.72 -3.28
N GLY A 107 -11.66 -7.94 -2.44
CA GLY A 107 -12.50 -9.13 -2.47
C GLY A 107 -13.25 -9.27 -3.80
N LEU A 108 -13.82 -8.17 -4.32
CA LEU A 108 -14.48 -8.15 -5.63
C LEU A 108 -13.50 -8.43 -6.78
N ARG A 109 -12.26 -7.91 -6.68
CA ARG A 109 -11.18 -8.16 -7.65
C ARG A 109 -10.80 -9.64 -7.68
N MET A 110 -10.59 -10.25 -6.52
CA MET A 110 -10.25 -11.68 -6.40
C MET A 110 -11.36 -12.57 -6.95
N LYS A 111 -12.63 -12.26 -6.67
CA LYS A 111 -13.78 -12.99 -7.24
C LYS A 111 -13.79 -12.94 -8.77
N LYS A 112 -13.52 -11.77 -9.38
CA LYS A 112 -13.43 -11.63 -10.85
C LYS A 112 -12.26 -12.41 -11.45
N ASP A 113 -11.11 -12.44 -10.80
CA ASP A 113 -9.94 -13.21 -11.23
C ASP A 113 -10.23 -14.73 -11.16
N ASN A 114 -10.90 -15.20 -10.10
CA ASN A 114 -11.31 -16.60 -9.92
C ASN A 114 -12.49 -17.04 -10.80
N ALA A 115 -13.28 -16.11 -11.35
CA ALA A 115 -14.36 -16.42 -12.28
C ALA A 115 -13.90 -16.64 -13.74
N LYS A 116 -12.63 -16.33 -14.06
CA LYS A 116 -12.05 -16.51 -15.41
C LYS A 116 -11.61 -17.94 -15.83
N PRO A 117 -11.56 -19.01 -15.02
CA PRO A 117 -10.99 -20.28 -15.46
C PRO A 117 -11.95 -21.17 -16.27
N ALA A 118 -13.26 -20.89 -16.31
CA ALA A 118 -14.23 -21.79 -16.97
C ALA A 118 -14.50 -21.49 -18.45
N LYS A 119 -14.21 -20.28 -18.94
CA LYS A 119 -14.57 -19.88 -20.32
C LYS A 119 -13.52 -20.31 -21.36
N ALA A 120 -12.26 -20.45 -20.96
CA ALA A 120 -11.17 -20.86 -21.86
C ALA A 120 -11.25 -22.35 -22.26
N THR A 121 -11.70 -23.21 -21.34
CA THR A 121 -11.75 -24.66 -21.56
C THR A 121 -12.91 -25.09 -22.48
N ARG A 122 -14.06 -24.39 -22.45
CA ARG A 122 -15.20 -24.68 -23.33
C ARG A 122 -14.91 -24.39 -24.81
N SER A 123 -14.13 -23.35 -25.10
CA SER A 123 -13.77 -22.99 -26.50
C SER A 123 -12.83 -23.99 -27.15
N ALA A 124 -11.99 -24.69 -26.39
CA ALA A 124 -11.09 -25.71 -26.93
C ALA A 124 -11.82 -27.03 -27.22
N SER A 125 -12.78 -27.42 -26.38
CA SER A 125 -13.57 -28.65 -26.60
C SER A 125 -14.58 -28.51 -27.75
N SER A 126 -15.18 -27.34 -27.95
CA SER A 126 -16.15 -27.14 -29.04
C SER A 126 -15.52 -27.08 -30.42
N ARG A 127 -14.23 -26.73 -30.51
CA ARG A 127 -13.48 -26.67 -31.78
C ARG A 127 -12.98 -28.04 -32.21
N ARG A 128 -12.67 -28.92 -31.26
CA ARG A 128 -12.22 -30.31 -31.50
C ARG A 128 -13.38 -31.26 -31.82
N ALA A 129 -14.60 -30.93 -31.41
CA ALA A 129 -15.80 -31.69 -31.75
C ALA A 129 -16.39 -31.34 -33.14
N ARG A 130 -15.77 -30.40 -33.87
CA ARG A 130 -16.21 -29.95 -35.21
C ARG A 130 -15.20 -30.28 -36.33
N SER A 131 -14.14 -31.03 -36.02
CA SER A 131 -13.14 -31.55 -36.98
C SER A 131 -13.23 -33.06 -37.05
#